data_AF-A0A925RBC1-F1
#
_entry.id   AF-A0A925RBC1-F1
#
_cell.length_a   1.000
_cell.length_b   1.000
_cell.length_c   1.000
_cell.angle_alpha   90.00
_cell.angle_beta   90.00
_cell.angle_gamma   90.00
#
_symmetry.space_group_name_H-M   'P 1'
#
loop_
_entity.id
_entity.type
_entity.pdbx_description
1 polymer ?
#
loop_
_entity_poly.entity_id
_entity_poly.type
_entity_poly.pdbx_seq_one_letter_code
_entity_poly.pdbx_strand_id
1 'polypeptide(L)'
;LVQGKTLAHILAARQSPQDELPRLLTIFEHVCQTLSYTHSCGVIHLDIKPANVMVGAFGEVHLMDWGLARASAALCVPTSLRDGNATSPADENAAEKLPGISSLDLAVDVPAGMIWGTPPYMSPEQARGHCADVRSDVFGLGGILCEILTGCAPFRGTNFLDVCFKAAQADLGDTYLKLIDSGADGVLVRLAMKCLAPDPDARPTDAGMVASELTLYLESLLRRAESDLERFFELSLDLFCIAGLDGFFRRVNSNFSRVLGYSDKELLSRPFLEFVHPDDRDQTLNVMSQLQLGEPVVQFQNRYSAADGTWRYFEWTAKSVPKDHIIFAVARDVTDRMR
;
A
#
# COMPACT_ATOMS: atom_id res chain seq x y z
N LEU A 1 17.33 11.02 -20.50
CA LEU A 1 16.57 11.84 -19.54
C LEU A 1 15.27 11.11 -19.26
N VAL A 2 15.05 10.66 -18.02
CA VAL A 2 13.77 10.11 -17.61
C VAL A 2 12.75 11.25 -17.62
N GLN A 3 11.64 11.11 -18.36
CA GLN A 3 10.54 12.08 -18.33
C GLN A 3 9.67 11.76 -17.10
N GLY A 4 9.52 12.72 -16.18
CA GLY A 4 8.78 12.51 -14.95
C GLY A 4 8.78 13.72 -14.01
N LYS A 5 8.14 13.57 -12.85
CA LYS A 5 8.14 14.53 -11.75
C LYS A 5 8.85 13.91 -10.55
N THR A 6 9.58 14.71 -9.79
CA THR A 6 10.14 14.23 -8.52
C THR A 6 9.04 13.99 -7.50
N LEU A 7 9.25 13.06 -6.56
CA LEU A 7 8.32 12.84 -5.47
C LEU A 7 8.14 14.12 -4.64
N ALA A 8 9.19 14.94 -4.48
CA ALA A 8 9.08 16.26 -3.85
C ALA A 8 8.06 17.16 -4.56
N HIS A 9 8.08 17.21 -5.89
CA HIS A 9 7.12 18.00 -6.66
C HIS A 9 5.70 17.45 -6.54
N ILE A 10 5.55 16.12 -6.49
CA ILE A 10 4.24 15.47 -6.29
C ILE A 10 3.70 15.79 -4.89
N LEU A 11 4.51 15.68 -3.84
CA LEU A 11 4.13 15.98 -2.46
C LEU A 11 3.75 17.45 -2.29
N ALA A 12 4.51 18.37 -2.90
CA ALA A 12 4.23 19.81 -2.84
C ALA A 12 2.93 20.23 -3.55
N ALA A 13 2.43 19.42 -4.50
CA ALA A 13 1.19 19.70 -5.23
C ALA A 13 -0.08 19.28 -4.48
N ARG A 14 0.05 18.58 -3.34
CA ARG A 14 -1.08 18.07 -2.56
C ARG A 14 -1.76 19.19 -1.78
N GLN A 15 -3.09 19.10 -1.64
CA GLN A 15 -3.86 20.02 -0.78
C GLN A 15 -3.99 19.46 0.64
N SER A 16 -3.98 18.12 0.78
CA SER A 16 -4.09 17.40 2.04
C SER A 16 -3.15 16.19 2.08
N PRO A 17 -2.62 15.81 3.28
CA PRO A 17 -1.88 14.57 3.48
C PRO A 17 -2.67 13.27 3.23
N GLN A 18 -3.98 13.33 2.95
CA GLN A 18 -4.75 12.16 2.49
C GLN A 18 -4.84 12.04 0.97
N ASP A 19 -4.52 13.12 0.23
CA ASP A 19 -4.62 13.12 -1.23
C ASP A 19 -3.67 12.10 -1.83
N GLU A 20 -4.21 11.20 -2.67
CA GLU A 20 -3.46 10.15 -3.37
C GLU A 20 -2.63 9.22 -2.46
N LEU A 21 -2.96 9.11 -1.17
CA LEU A 21 -2.18 8.32 -0.20
C LEU A 21 -1.89 6.88 -0.67
N PRO A 22 -2.85 6.09 -1.22
CA PRO A 22 -2.55 4.75 -1.72
C PRO A 22 -1.47 4.73 -2.80
N ARG A 23 -1.52 5.68 -3.75
CA ARG A 23 -0.52 5.80 -4.82
C ARG A 23 0.85 6.15 -4.25
N LEU A 24 0.91 7.06 -3.28
CA LEU A 24 2.17 7.46 -2.63
C LEU A 24 2.80 6.31 -1.83
N LEU A 25 1.98 5.50 -1.16
CA LEU A 25 2.46 4.30 -0.48
C LEU A 25 3.02 3.26 -1.46
N THR A 26 2.41 3.07 -2.63
CA THR A 26 2.97 2.21 -3.69
C THR A 26 4.29 2.76 -4.23
N ILE A 27 4.40 4.07 -4.44
CA ILE A 27 5.68 4.69 -4.84
C ILE A 27 6.75 4.46 -3.76
N PHE A 28 6.39 4.66 -2.49
CA PHE A 28 7.28 4.47 -1.36
C PHE A 28 7.72 3.00 -1.22
N GLU A 29 6.82 2.03 -1.46
CA GLU A 29 7.13 0.61 -1.50
C GLU A 29 8.19 0.29 -2.56
N HIS A 30 8.03 0.80 -3.79
CA HIS A 30 9.02 0.64 -4.86
C HIS A 30 10.38 1.25 -4.50
N VAL A 31 10.39 2.40 -3.80
CA VAL A 31 11.63 3.00 -3.29
C VAL A 31 12.31 2.06 -2.29
N CYS A 32 11.57 1.50 -1.33
CA CYS A 32 12.10 0.55 -0.35
C CYS A 32 12.66 -0.71 -1.02
N GLN A 33 11.94 -1.27 -2.00
CA GLN A 33 12.39 -2.45 -2.76
C GLN A 33 13.65 -2.17 -3.58
N THR A 34 13.70 -1.02 -4.26
CA THR A 34 14.88 -0.59 -5.04
C THR A 34 16.09 -0.49 -4.12
N LEU A 35 15.92 0.15 -2.97
CA LEU A 35 17.00 0.34 -2.01
C LEU A 35 17.41 -0.97 -1.33
N SER A 36 16.48 -1.88 -1.08
CA SER A 36 16.79 -3.24 -0.59
C SER A 36 17.69 -4.00 -1.57
N TYR A 37 17.39 -3.92 -2.88
CA TYR A 37 18.26 -4.48 -3.91
C TYR A 37 19.64 -3.80 -3.89
N THR A 38 19.70 -2.48 -3.80
CA THR A 38 20.96 -1.73 -3.68
C THR A 38 21.80 -2.18 -2.48
N HIS A 39 21.18 -2.33 -1.30
CA HIS A 39 21.83 -2.82 -0.09
C HIS A 39 22.35 -4.25 -0.25
N SER A 40 21.61 -5.11 -0.96
CA SER A 40 22.06 -6.48 -1.26
C SER A 40 23.30 -6.54 -2.16
N CYS A 41 23.51 -5.50 -2.97
CA CYS A 41 24.73 -5.31 -3.77
C CYS A 41 25.87 -4.67 -2.97
N GLY A 42 25.71 -4.45 -1.66
CA GLY A 42 26.72 -3.84 -0.80
C GLY A 42 26.90 -2.34 -1.03
N VAL A 43 25.92 -1.65 -1.61
CA VAL A 43 25.94 -0.20 -1.86
C VAL A 43 24.98 0.51 -0.91
N ILE A 44 25.36 1.68 -0.41
CA ILE A 44 24.53 2.56 0.44
C ILE A 44 24.36 3.90 -0.27
N HIS A 45 23.16 4.46 -0.28
CA HIS A 45 22.84 5.65 -1.08
C HIS A 45 23.22 6.97 -0.37
N LEU A 46 22.95 7.07 0.94
CA LEU A 46 23.26 8.19 1.84
C LEU A 46 22.58 9.54 1.53
N ASP A 47 21.64 9.60 0.58
CA ASP A 47 20.89 10.84 0.25
C ASP A 47 19.43 10.53 -0.13
N ILE A 48 18.80 9.67 0.66
CA ILE A 48 17.40 9.26 0.45
C ILE A 48 16.47 10.41 0.85
N LYS A 49 15.81 11.00 -0.16
CA LYS A 49 14.86 12.10 0.01
C LYS A 49 13.90 12.18 -1.19
N PRO A 50 12.75 12.84 -1.07
CA PRO A 50 11.76 12.90 -2.15
C PRO A 50 12.26 13.61 -3.42
N ALA A 51 13.23 14.52 -3.33
CA ALA A 51 13.82 15.17 -4.50
C ALA A 51 14.64 14.20 -5.37
N ASN A 52 15.15 13.12 -4.78
CA ASN A 52 15.95 12.09 -5.43
C ASN A 52 15.12 10.89 -5.91
N VAL A 53 13.79 10.96 -5.76
CA VAL A 53 12.86 9.95 -6.30
C VAL A 53 12.17 10.56 -7.51
N MET A 54 12.38 9.97 -8.69
CA MET A 54 11.67 10.34 -9.91
C MET A 54 10.51 9.37 -10.16
N VAL A 55 9.34 9.93 -10.46
CA VAL A 55 8.15 9.17 -10.84
C VAL A 55 7.78 9.55 -12.27
N GLY A 56 7.83 8.57 -13.16
CA GLY A 56 7.50 8.77 -14.56
C GLY A 56 6.01 8.62 -14.87
N ALA A 57 5.66 8.77 -16.15
CA ALA A 57 4.26 8.88 -16.59
C ALA A 57 3.49 7.55 -16.53
N PHE A 58 4.22 6.42 -16.53
CA PHE A 58 3.64 5.08 -16.50
C PHE A 58 3.77 4.41 -15.12
N GLY A 59 4.15 5.18 -14.10
CA GLY A 59 4.31 4.69 -12.73
C GLY A 59 5.70 4.12 -12.41
N GLU A 60 6.66 4.25 -13.32
CA GLU A 60 8.05 3.91 -13.08
C GLU A 60 8.64 4.81 -11.97
N VAL A 61 9.36 4.18 -11.04
CA VAL A 61 10.01 4.85 -9.90
C VAL A 61 11.51 4.65 -10.02
N HIS A 62 12.26 5.75 -10.01
CA HIS A 62 13.71 5.73 -10.13
C HIS A 62 14.36 6.50 -8.98
N LEU A 63 15.33 5.87 -8.32
CA LEU A 63 16.25 6.57 -7.42
C LEU A 63 17.35 7.26 -8.22
N MET A 64 17.57 8.52 -7.90
CA MET A 64 18.51 9.42 -8.56
C MET A 64 19.56 9.93 -7.57
N ASP A 65 20.60 10.56 -8.10
CA ASP A 65 21.63 11.27 -7.33
C ASP A 65 22.44 10.36 -6.38
N TRP A 66 23.22 9.49 -7.00
CA TRP A 66 24.15 8.58 -6.34
C TRP A 66 25.47 9.24 -5.93
N GLY A 67 25.54 10.59 -5.92
CA GLY A 67 26.79 11.33 -5.69
C GLY A 67 27.40 11.11 -4.29
N LEU A 68 26.59 10.67 -3.32
CA LEU A 68 27.03 10.32 -1.98
C LEU A 68 27.12 8.81 -1.74
N ALA A 69 26.85 7.98 -2.76
CA ALA A 69 26.81 6.54 -2.60
C ALA A 69 28.19 5.96 -2.27
N ARG A 70 28.21 4.96 -1.38
CA ARG A 70 29.45 4.31 -0.92
C ARG A 70 29.27 2.80 -0.85
N ALA A 71 30.38 2.07 -1.04
CA ALA A 71 30.42 0.64 -0.75
C ALA A 71 30.32 0.44 0.78
N SER A 72 29.46 -0.48 1.22
CA SER A 72 29.17 -0.72 2.64
C SER A 72 30.42 -1.12 3.43
N ALA A 73 31.35 -1.87 2.82
CA ALA A 73 32.62 -2.26 3.44
C ALA A 73 33.55 -1.06 3.74
N ALA A 74 33.40 0.07 3.05
CA ALA A 74 34.28 1.24 3.20
C ALA A 74 33.95 2.11 4.42
N LEU A 75 32.81 1.89 5.08
CA LEU A 75 32.35 2.74 6.19
C LEU A 75 32.89 2.28 7.56
N CYS A 76 33.32 1.01 7.68
CA CYS A 76 33.78 0.42 8.95
C CYS A 76 35.27 0.63 9.29
N VAL A 77 35.93 1.68 8.79
CA VAL A 77 37.31 1.99 9.24
C VAL A 77 37.25 3.03 10.36
N PRO A 78 37.42 2.65 11.65
CA PRO A 78 37.51 3.60 12.74
C PRO A 78 38.70 4.53 12.52
N THR A 79 38.50 5.81 12.78
CA THR A 79 39.44 6.94 12.59
C THR A 79 40.73 6.84 13.42
N SER A 80 40.95 5.75 14.15
CA SER A 80 42.08 5.55 15.07
C SER A 80 43.25 4.73 14.49
N LEU A 81 43.27 4.43 13.19
CA LEU A 81 44.38 3.71 12.53
C LEU A 81 44.96 4.48 11.32
N ARG A 82 45.09 5.82 11.44
CA ARG A 82 45.81 6.65 10.46
C ARG A 82 47.27 6.92 10.82
N ASP A 83 47.87 6.12 11.71
CA ASP A 83 49.32 6.14 11.94
C ASP A 83 50.01 5.01 11.19
N GLY A 84 50.70 5.41 10.11
CA GLY A 84 51.94 4.84 9.58
C GLY A 84 52.10 3.32 9.44
N ASN A 85 52.22 2.88 8.18
CA ASN A 85 52.76 1.58 7.72
C ASN A 85 51.92 0.32 7.98
N ALA A 86 51.20 -0.12 6.94
CA ALA A 86 51.07 -1.56 6.66
C ALA A 86 50.85 -1.78 5.15
N THR A 87 51.73 -2.57 4.56
CA THR A 87 51.64 -3.14 3.21
C THR A 87 50.55 -4.21 3.12
N SER A 88 49.85 -4.21 1.97
CA SER A 88 48.85 -5.13 1.40
C SER A 88 48.91 -6.64 1.78
N PRO A 89 47.81 -7.42 1.64
CA PRO A 89 47.44 -7.93 0.31
C PRO A 89 45.93 -8.06 -0.01
N ALA A 90 45.61 -7.74 -1.27
CA ALA A 90 44.68 -8.39 -2.20
C ALA A 90 43.45 -9.13 -1.66
N ASP A 91 42.27 -8.54 -1.91
CA ASP A 91 41.07 -9.26 -2.38
C ASP A 91 40.27 -8.30 -3.27
N GLU A 92 40.67 -8.23 -4.56
CA GLU A 92 40.12 -7.30 -5.57
C GLU A 92 38.82 -7.78 -6.25
N ASN A 93 38.22 -8.91 -5.86
CA ASN A 93 37.17 -9.55 -6.65
C ASN A 93 35.76 -9.52 -6.05
N ALA A 94 35.23 -8.32 -5.79
CA ALA A 94 33.78 -8.15 -5.56
C ALA A 94 33.14 -6.94 -6.28
N ALA A 95 33.92 -6.09 -6.97
CA ALA A 95 33.42 -4.83 -7.54
C ALA A 95 33.05 -4.87 -9.03
N GLU A 96 33.21 -6.00 -9.72
CA GLU A 96 32.84 -6.11 -11.14
C GLU A 96 31.45 -6.72 -11.34
N LYS A 97 30.42 -5.85 -11.33
CA LYS A 97 29.27 -5.84 -12.27
C LYS A 97 28.17 -4.87 -11.82
N LEU A 98 28.41 -3.58 -11.97
CA LEU A 98 27.33 -2.63 -12.27
C LEU A 98 27.79 -1.69 -13.40
N PRO A 99 27.06 -1.62 -14.53
CA PRO A 99 27.40 -0.67 -15.58
C PRO A 99 27.08 0.76 -15.11
N GLY A 100 28.09 1.61 -14.99
CA GLY A 100 27.93 3.05 -14.74
C GLY A 100 28.65 3.63 -13.52
N ILE A 101 29.29 2.80 -12.68
CA ILE A 101 30.12 3.29 -11.57
C ILE A 101 31.59 3.17 -12.00
N SER A 102 32.26 4.30 -12.22
CA SER A 102 33.69 4.31 -12.54
C SER A 102 34.48 3.86 -11.31
N SER A 103 35.41 2.92 -11.49
CA SER A 103 36.26 2.35 -10.45
C SER A 103 37.27 3.35 -9.83
N LEU A 104 37.22 4.64 -10.18
CA LEU A 104 38.11 5.68 -9.65
C LEU A 104 37.53 6.55 -8.51
N ASP A 105 36.25 6.44 -8.14
CA ASP A 105 35.62 7.35 -7.15
C ASP A 105 35.50 6.77 -5.73
N LEU A 106 36.06 5.59 -5.47
CA LEU A 106 35.90 4.86 -4.21
C LEU A 106 36.84 5.30 -3.06
N ALA A 107 37.75 6.23 -3.32
CA ALA A 107 38.62 6.81 -2.29
C ALA A 107 38.82 8.31 -2.52
N VAL A 108 37.80 9.10 -2.20
CA VAL A 108 37.98 10.56 -2.05
C VAL A 108 38.31 10.83 -0.59
N ASP A 109 39.54 11.23 -0.30
CA ASP A 109 39.91 11.82 0.99
C ASP A 109 39.04 13.07 1.22
N VAL A 110 38.13 13.00 2.18
CA VAL A 110 37.16 14.08 2.45
C VAL A 110 37.78 15.07 3.45
N PRO A 111 37.89 16.37 3.10
CA PRO A 111 38.30 17.39 4.07
C PRO A 111 37.28 17.46 5.22
N ALA A 112 37.76 17.41 6.46
CA ALA A 112 36.92 17.56 7.64
C ALA A 112 36.18 18.92 7.61
N GLY A 113 34.84 18.90 7.74
CA GLY A 113 34.03 20.11 7.97
C GLY A 113 33.08 20.57 6.86
N MET A 114 32.93 19.84 5.75
CA MET A 114 31.97 20.19 4.69
C MET A 114 30.70 19.34 4.78
N ILE A 115 29.57 19.95 5.16
CA ILE A 115 28.25 19.29 5.23
C ILE A 115 27.73 19.08 3.80
N TRP A 116 27.73 17.84 3.33
CA TRP A 116 27.00 17.43 2.11
C TRP A 116 25.66 16.81 2.47
N GLY A 117 24.60 17.15 1.73
CA GLY A 117 23.26 16.54 1.83
C GLY A 117 22.13 17.56 1.93
N THR A 118 20.90 17.05 2.07
CA THR A 118 19.70 17.86 2.36
C THR A 118 19.32 17.67 3.84
N PRO A 119 19.71 18.59 4.74
CA PRO A 119 19.57 18.42 6.18
C PRO A 119 18.19 17.99 6.69
N PRO A 120 17.06 18.41 6.08
CA PRO A 120 15.74 17.95 6.49
C PRO A 120 15.53 16.43 6.57
N TYR A 121 16.32 15.61 5.85
CA TYR A 121 16.19 14.15 5.78
C TYR A 121 17.41 13.39 6.31
N MET A 122 18.43 14.12 6.77
CA MET A 122 19.72 13.55 7.14
C MET A 122 19.60 12.76 8.44
N SER A 123 20.17 11.55 8.49
CA SER A 123 20.24 10.80 9.74
C SER A 123 21.13 11.49 10.79
N PRO A 124 20.90 11.29 12.09
CA PRO A 124 21.70 11.92 13.14
C PRO A 124 23.19 11.61 13.05
N GLU A 125 23.55 10.38 12.68
CA GLU A 125 24.94 9.97 12.48
C GLU A 125 25.59 10.69 11.29
N GLN A 126 24.88 10.88 10.18
CA GLN A 126 25.38 11.66 9.04
C GLN A 126 25.57 13.13 9.42
N ALA A 127 24.60 13.71 10.15
CA ALA A 127 24.67 15.11 10.59
C ALA A 127 25.82 15.40 11.58
N ARG A 128 26.26 14.38 12.32
CA ARG A 128 27.44 14.44 13.20
C ARG A 128 28.76 14.09 12.50
N GLY A 129 28.72 13.61 11.26
CA GLY A 129 29.88 13.10 10.54
C GLY A 129 30.40 11.77 11.11
N HIS A 130 29.54 10.98 11.76
CA HIS A 130 29.86 9.63 12.22
C HIS A 130 29.76 8.62 11.08
N CYS A 131 30.21 7.39 11.33
CA CYS A 131 30.05 6.27 10.42
C CYS A 131 28.56 6.04 10.13
N ALA A 132 28.21 6.04 8.84
CA ALA A 132 26.89 5.72 8.33
C ALA A 132 26.86 4.27 7.82
N ASP A 133 25.71 3.62 7.87
CA ASP A 133 25.49 2.29 7.30
C ASP A 133 24.14 2.23 6.57
N VAL A 134 23.66 1.04 6.23
CA VAL A 134 22.39 0.86 5.50
C VAL A 134 21.20 1.42 6.27
N ARG A 135 21.29 1.57 7.59
CA ARG A 135 20.24 2.13 8.43
C ARG A 135 20.18 3.65 8.37
N SER A 136 21.22 4.32 7.86
CA SER A 136 21.15 5.75 7.52
C SER A 136 20.21 5.97 6.33
N ASP A 137 20.20 5.06 5.35
CA ASP A 137 19.19 5.07 4.27
C ASP A 137 17.79 4.77 4.80
N VAL A 138 17.66 3.84 5.75
CA VAL A 138 16.38 3.54 6.43
C VAL A 138 15.81 4.76 7.15
N PHE A 139 16.67 5.59 7.75
CA PHE A 139 16.24 6.87 8.33
C PHE A 139 15.66 7.80 7.25
N GLY A 140 16.33 7.92 6.10
CA GLY A 140 15.82 8.69 4.96
C GLY A 140 14.49 8.16 4.43
N LEU A 141 14.29 6.84 4.39
CA LEU A 141 12.99 6.23 4.10
C LEU A 141 11.92 6.65 5.12
N GLY A 142 12.26 6.65 6.41
CA GLY A 142 11.40 7.17 7.47
C GLY A 142 11.03 8.64 7.27
N GLY A 143 11.97 9.45 6.77
CA GLY A 143 11.74 10.85 6.42
C GLY A 143 10.77 11.02 5.24
N ILE A 144 10.92 10.22 4.18
CA ILE A 144 9.97 10.21 3.05
C ILE A 144 8.57 9.79 3.53
N LEU A 145 8.48 8.70 4.30
CA LEU A 145 7.19 8.25 4.84
C LEU A 145 6.56 9.30 5.75
N CYS A 146 7.36 9.96 6.60
CA CYS A 146 6.90 11.07 7.43
C CYS A 146 6.29 12.19 6.60
N GLU A 147 6.95 12.62 5.53
CA GLU A 147 6.41 13.67 4.66
C GLU A 147 5.17 13.22 3.90
N ILE A 148 5.10 11.96 3.47
CA ILE A 148 3.88 11.38 2.87
C ILE A 148 2.69 11.50 3.85
N LEU A 149 2.89 11.15 5.13
CA LEU A 149 1.82 11.10 6.13
C LEU A 149 1.46 12.48 6.70
N THR A 150 2.42 13.40 6.79
CA THR A 150 2.24 14.68 7.51
C THR A 150 2.33 15.92 6.62
N GLY A 151 2.79 15.76 5.38
CA GLY A 151 3.17 16.86 4.50
C GLY A 151 4.44 17.61 4.93
N CYS A 152 5.19 17.08 5.91
CA CYS A 152 6.36 17.73 6.48
C CYS A 152 7.59 16.81 6.52
N ALA A 153 8.74 17.33 6.12
CA ALA A 153 10.04 16.72 6.37
C ALA A 153 10.30 16.52 7.89
N PRO A 154 11.10 15.53 8.30
CA PRO A 154 11.30 15.19 9.71
C PRO A 154 12.11 16.24 10.47
N PHE A 155 12.98 17.01 9.82
CA PHE A 155 13.62 18.17 10.45
C PHE A 155 13.22 19.47 9.75
N ARG A 156 12.75 20.43 10.55
CA ARG A 156 12.33 21.76 10.10
C ARG A 156 12.92 22.83 11.01
N GLY A 157 13.31 23.95 10.41
CA GLY A 157 13.98 25.03 11.11
C GLY A 157 13.87 26.34 10.35
N THR A 158 14.29 27.41 11.01
CA THR A 158 14.25 28.78 10.48
C THR A 158 15.34 29.04 9.43
N ASN A 159 16.44 28.30 9.50
CA ASN A 159 17.56 28.41 8.58
C ASN A 159 18.31 27.06 8.48
N PHE A 160 19.26 26.98 7.54
CA PHE A 160 20.03 25.77 7.26
C PHE A 160 20.77 25.22 8.49
N LEU A 161 21.42 26.09 9.28
CA LEU A 161 22.19 25.68 10.46
C LEU A 161 21.28 25.12 11.56
N ASP A 162 20.11 25.73 11.77
CA ASP A 162 19.08 25.27 12.70
C ASP A 162 18.61 23.84 12.34
N VAL A 163 18.35 23.58 11.06
CA VAL A 163 17.96 22.23 10.60
C VAL A 163 19.09 21.22 10.81
N CYS A 164 20.33 21.58 10.47
CA CYS A 164 21.49 20.70 10.71
C CYS A 164 21.66 20.38 12.20
N PHE A 165 21.50 21.39 13.07
CA PHE A 165 21.60 21.22 14.51
C PHE A 165 20.52 20.27 15.03
N LYS A 166 19.26 20.42 14.58
CA LYS A 166 18.18 19.50 14.94
C LYS A 166 18.43 18.08 14.46
N ALA A 167 18.91 17.91 13.23
CA ALA A 167 19.28 16.59 12.69
C ALA A 167 20.39 15.95 13.55
N ALA A 168 21.46 16.70 13.86
CA ALA A 168 22.55 16.24 14.70
C ALA A 168 22.14 15.97 16.16
N GLN A 169 21.08 16.60 16.67
CA GLN A 169 20.54 16.30 18.01
C GLN A 169 19.44 15.23 17.98
N ALA A 170 19.03 14.78 16.79
CA ALA A 170 17.86 13.93 16.60
C ALA A 170 16.59 14.52 17.26
N ASP A 171 16.41 15.84 17.15
CA ASP A 171 15.24 16.55 17.68
C ASP A 171 14.00 16.27 16.82
N LEU A 172 13.30 15.17 17.15
CA LEU A 172 12.14 14.64 16.43
C LEU A 172 10.82 14.83 17.20
N GLY A 173 10.81 15.60 18.29
CA GLY A 173 9.63 15.74 19.16
C GLY A 173 8.39 16.25 18.42
N ASP A 174 8.53 17.36 17.68
CA ASP A 174 7.46 17.93 16.84
C ASP A 174 7.03 16.96 15.72
N THR A 175 7.99 16.24 15.15
CA THR A 175 7.75 15.27 14.08
C THR A 175 6.92 14.09 14.56
N TYR A 176 7.22 13.55 15.74
CA TYR A 176 6.44 12.46 16.35
C TYR A 176 5.02 12.91 16.71
N LEU A 177 4.84 14.13 17.23
CA LEU A 177 3.51 14.68 17.49
C LEU A 177 2.70 14.78 16.20
N LYS A 178 3.29 15.32 15.12
CA LYS A 178 2.62 15.41 13.81
C LYS A 178 2.29 14.05 13.20
N LEU A 179 3.16 13.06 13.36
CA LEU A 179 2.88 11.70 12.93
C LEU A 179 1.67 11.10 13.65
N ILE A 180 1.60 11.28 14.97
CA ILE A 180 0.47 10.84 15.79
C ILE A 180 -0.83 11.56 15.39
N ASP A 181 -0.76 12.87 15.15
CA ASP A 181 -1.92 13.72 14.81
C ASP A 181 -2.30 13.71 13.32
N SER A 182 -1.57 12.95 12.48
CA SER A 182 -1.77 12.92 11.02
C SER A 182 -3.11 12.33 10.57
N GLY A 183 -3.75 11.55 11.44
CA GLY A 183 -4.93 10.74 11.10
C GLY A 183 -4.63 9.51 10.22
N ALA A 184 -3.34 9.20 10.00
CA ALA A 184 -2.92 7.98 9.32
C ALA A 184 -3.13 6.73 10.19
N ASP A 185 -3.16 5.55 9.57
CA ASP A 185 -3.22 4.29 10.30
C ASP A 185 -2.01 4.14 11.23
N GLY A 186 -2.25 3.72 12.47
CA GLY A 186 -1.21 3.57 13.49
C GLY A 186 -0.09 2.61 13.10
N VAL A 187 -0.31 1.68 12.17
CA VAL A 187 0.75 0.83 11.60
C VAL A 187 1.77 1.67 10.84
N LEU A 188 1.32 2.56 9.96
CA LEU A 188 2.19 3.45 9.17
C LEU A 188 2.92 4.46 10.06
N VAL A 189 2.22 5.01 11.06
CA VAL A 189 2.80 5.92 12.06
C VAL A 189 3.94 5.23 12.81
N ARG A 190 3.72 4.01 13.31
CA ARG A 190 4.77 3.24 14.01
C ARG A 190 5.94 2.91 13.10
N LEU A 191 5.68 2.52 11.85
CA LEU A 191 6.75 2.25 10.87
C LEU A 191 7.61 3.49 10.63
N ALA A 192 6.99 4.66 10.39
CA ALA A 192 7.70 5.92 10.21
C ALA A 192 8.56 6.28 11.43
N MET A 193 7.99 6.20 12.65
CA MET A 193 8.71 6.47 13.89
C MET A 193 9.88 5.49 14.12
N LYS A 194 9.68 4.21 13.80
CA LYS A 194 10.73 3.18 13.93
C LYS A 194 11.88 3.43 12.96
N CYS A 195 11.60 3.82 11.72
CA CYS A 195 12.63 4.22 10.76
C CYS A 195 13.39 5.48 11.21
N LEU A 196 12.70 6.44 11.84
CA LEU A 196 13.27 7.68 12.35
C LEU A 196 13.96 7.55 13.72
N ALA A 197 14.11 6.35 14.28
CA ALA A 197 14.72 6.18 15.59
C ALA A 197 16.14 6.79 15.64
N PRO A 198 16.51 7.58 16.67
CA PRO A 198 17.84 8.19 16.75
C PRO A 198 18.97 7.17 16.76
N ASP A 199 18.76 6.06 17.46
CA ASP A 199 19.66 4.90 17.51
C ASP A 199 19.47 4.04 16.25
N PRO A 200 20.52 3.86 15.41
CA PRO A 200 20.46 2.98 14.25
C PRO A 200 20.03 1.55 14.58
N ASP A 201 20.38 1.00 15.75
CA ASP A 201 20.02 -0.37 16.13
C ASP A 201 18.53 -0.52 16.44
N ALA A 202 17.82 0.57 16.72
CA ALA A 202 16.37 0.58 16.93
C ALA A 202 15.57 0.65 15.62
N ARG A 203 16.24 0.90 14.49
CA ARG A 203 15.61 0.99 13.15
C ARG A 203 15.42 -0.41 12.55
N PRO A 204 14.56 -0.57 11.53
CA PRO A 204 14.61 -1.75 10.68
C PRO A 204 16.04 -1.98 10.15
N THR A 205 16.47 -3.23 10.07
CA THR A 205 17.86 -3.60 9.74
C THR A 205 18.30 -3.09 8.38
N ASP A 206 17.37 -3.00 7.44
CA ASP A 206 17.58 -2.63 6.05
C ASP A 206 16.25 -2.18 5.41
N ALA A 207 16.33 -1.69 4.18
CA ALA A 207 15.15 -1.26 3.42
C ALA A 207 14.18 -2.40 3.06
N GLY A 208 14.65 -3.65 3.02
CA GLY A 208 13.83 -4.83 2.73
C GLY A 208 12.85 -5.15 3.85
N MET A 209 13.25 -4.94 5.10
CA MET A 209 12.33 -5.02 6.25
C MET A 209 11.23 -3.95 6.18
N VAL A 210 11.57 -2.72 5.79
CA VAL A 210 10.58 -1.63 5.60
C VAL A 210 9.59 -2.00 4.49
N ALA A 211 10.09 -2.49 3.35
CA ALA A 211 9.26 -2.94 2.24
C ALA A 211 8.30 -4.05 2.69
N SER A 212 8.81 -5.07 3.39
CA SER A 212 8.01 -6.21 3.86
C SER A 212 6.90 -5.78 4.83
N GLU A 213 7.21 -4.90 5.77
CA GLU A 213 6.21 -4.39 6.74
C GLU A 213 5.12 -3.58 6.03
N LEU A 214 5.49 -2.79 5.03
CA LEU A 214 4.55 -2.03 4.21
C LEU A 214 3.68 -2.94 3.31
N THR A 215 4.26 -3.95 2.67
CA THR A 215 3.52 -4.93 1.86
C THR A 215 2.46 -5.64 2.73
N LEU A 216 2.85 -6.11 3.92
CA LEU A 216 1.91 -6.74 4.87
C LEU A 216 0.77 -5.81 5.28
N TYR A 217 1.07 -4.52 5.48
CA TYR A 217 0.07 -3.51 5.75
C TYR A 217 -0.91 -3.33 4.57
N LEU A 218 -0.40 -3.14 3.35
CA LEU A 218 -1.25 -2.95 2.16
C LEU A 218 -2.15 -4.16 1.89
N GLU A 219 -1.62 -5.37 2.01
CA GLU A 219 -2.43 -6.58 1.91
C GLU A 219 -3.50 -6.67 3.01
N SER A 220 -3.19 -6.20 4.23
CA SER A 220 -4.16 -6.20 5.32
C SER A 220 -5.33 -5.26 5.05
N LEU A 221 -5.12 -4.13 4.36
CA LEU A 221 -6.19 -3.23 3.95
C LEU A 221 -7.12 -3.89 2.95
N LEU A 222 -6.56 -4.58 1.94
CA LEU A 222 -7.35 -5.31 0.95
C LEU A 222 -8.18 -6.41 1.61
N ARG A 223 -7.56 -7.22 2.47
CA ARG A 223 -8.27 -8.28 3.22
C ARG A 223 -9.39 -7.75 4.09
N ARG A 224 -9.20 -6.59 4.75
CA ARG A 224 -10.25 -5.95 5.56
C ARG A 224 -11.41 -5.49 4.69
N ALA A 225 -11.13 -4.81 3.57
CA ALA A 225 -12.17 -4.35 2.65
C ALA A 225 -12.98 -5.52 2.07
N GLU A 226 -12.32 -6.60 1.67
CA GLU A 226 -12.98 -7.83 1.21
C GLU A 226 -13.84 -8.44 2.32
N SER A 227 -13.29 -8.57 3.53
CA SER A 227 -14.02 -9.13 4.67
C SER A 227 -15.22 -8.27 5.08
N ASP A 228 -15.14 -6.94 4.98
CA ASP A 228 -16.24 -6.04 5.31
C ASP A 228 -17.37 -6.15 4.29
N LEU A 229 -17.05 -6.25 3.00
CA LEU A 229 -18.03 -6.52 1.94
C LEU A 229 -18.69 -7.88 2.11
N GLU A 230 -17.89 -8.91 2.38
CA GLU A 230 -18.37 -10.27 2.65
C GLU A 230 -19.34 -10.28 3.82
N ARG A 231 -18.98 -9.61 4.92
CA ARG A 231 -19.81 -9.50 6.12
C ARG A 231 -21.10 -8.72 5.85
N PHE A 232 -21.04 -7.64 5.08
CA PHE A 232 -22.23 -6.88 4.68
C PHE A 232 -23.20 -7.75 3.87
N PHE A 233 -22.68 -8.52 2.91
CA PHE A 233 -23.48 -9.43 2.09
C PHE A 233 -24.11 -10.54 2.95
N GLU A 234 -23.30 -11.22 3.77
CA GLU A 234 -23.74 -12.40 4.53
C GLU A 234 -24.67 -12.08 5.71
N LEU A 235 -24.49 -10.95 6.39
CA LEU A 235 -25.29 -10.57 7.57
C LEU A 235 -26.56 -9.79 7.24
N SER A 236 -26.81 -9.49 5.96
CA SER A 236 -28.02 -8.79 5.55
C SER A 236 -29.29 -9.59 5.80
N LEU A 237 -30.34 -8.90 6.21
CA LEU A 237 -31.70 -9.46 6.35
C LEU A 237 -32.48 -9.44 5.04
N ASP A 238 -32.00 -8.71 4.04
CA ASP A 238 -32.50 -8.83 2.67
C ASP A 238 -31.81 -10.02 1.99
N LEU A 239 -32.51 -10.66 1.05
CA LEU A 239 -32.01 -11.79 0.27
C LEU A 239 -31.10 -11.26 -0.85
N PHE A 240 -29.79 -11.27 -0.64
CA PHE A 240 -28.83 -10.88 -1.67
C PHE A 240 -28.37 -12.07 -2.49
N CYS A 241 -28.34 -11.90 -3.82
CA CYS A 241 -27.76 -12.90 -4.70
C CYS A 241 -27.04 -12.28 -5.90
N ILE A 242 -26.10 -13.06 -6.41
CA ILE A 242 -25.52 -12.90 -7.74
C ILE A 242 -26.01 -14.10 -8.55
N ALA A 243 -26.62 -13.84 -9.71
CA ALA A 243 -27.10 -14.88 -10.61
C ALA A 243 -26.47 -14.72 -12.00
N GLY A 244 -26.39 -15.80 -12.76
CA GLY A 244 -26.03 -15.75 -14.16
C GLY A 244 -27.24 -15.49 -15.05
N LEU A 245 -26.99 -14.95 -16.25
CA LEU A 245 -28.02 -14.85 -17.30
C LEU A 245 -28.50 -16.23 -17.80
N ASP A 246 -27.82 -17.31 -17.40
CA ASP A 246 -28.17 -18.71 -17.64
C ASP A 246 -29.23 -19.26 -16.66
N GLY A 247 -29.69 -18.45 -15.71
CA GLY A 247 -30.76 -18.83 -14.80
C GLY A 247 -30.30 -19.52 -13.51
N PHE A 248 -28.99 -19.54 -13.22
CA PHE A 248 -28.45 -20.14 -12.00
C PHE A 248 -27.98 -19.09 -11.01
N PHE A 249 -28.20 -19.34 -9.72
CA PHE A 249 -27.50 -18.57 -8.69
C PHE A 249 -26.00 -18.89 -8.75
N ARG A 250 -25.18 -17.84 -8.71
CA ARG A 250 -23.72 -17.93 -8.55
C ARG A 250 -23.31 -17.76 -7.10
N ARG A 251 -24.06 -16.95 -6.37
CA ARG A 251 -23.88 -16.69 -4.97
C ARG A 251 -25.19 -16.25 -4.34
N VAL A 252 -25.45 -16.68 -3.12
CA VAL A 252 -26.58 -16.26 -2.27
C VAL A 252 -26.02 -15.96 -0.89
N ASN A 253 -26.64 -15.04 -0.15
CA ASN A 253 -26.28 -14.84 1.25
C ASN A 253 -26.99 -15.85 2.16
N SER A 254 -26.51 -15.96 3.41
CA SER A 254 -27.05 -16.87 4.42
C SER A 254 -28.57 -16.73 4.67
N ASN A 255 -29.15 -15.56 4.35
CA ASN A 255 -30.57 -15.30 4.54
C ASN A 255 -31.47 -16.10 3.59
N PHE A 256 -31.00 -16.47 2.39
CA PHE A 256 -31.75 -17.39 1.51
C PHE A 256 -32.02 -18.72 2.21
N SER A 257 -30.98 -19.31 2.78
CA SER A 257 -31.05 -20.59 3.47
C SER A 257 -31.92 -20.51 4.73
N ARG A 258 -31.88 -19.37 5.43
CA ARG A 258 -32.78 -19.09 6.56
C ARG A 258 -34.26 -18.98 6.16
N VAL A 259 -34.57 -18.31 5.04
CA VAL A 259 -35.95 -18.03 4.61
C VAL A 259 -36.57 -19.21 3.86
N LEU A 260 -35.81 -19.85 2.96
CA LEU A 260 -36.31 -20.93 2.11
C LEU A 260 -36.02 -22.33 2.68
N GLY A 261 -35.06 -22.48 3.60
CA GLY A 261 -34.72 -23.77 4.22
C GLY A 261 -33.90 -24.72 3.34
N TYR A 262 -33.51 -24.31 2.14
CA TYR A 262 -32.52 -25.03 1.31
C TYR A 262 -31.10 -24.71 1.75
N SER A 263 -30.16 -25.61 1.50
CA SER A 263 -28.74 -25.29 1.59
C SER A 263 -28.27 -24.45 0.41
N ASP A 264 -27.20 -23.68 0.60
CA ASP A 264 -26.57 -22.91 -0.48
C ASP A 264 -26.22 -23.82 -1.67
N LYS A 265 -25.72 -25.04 -1.40
CA LYS A 265 -25.38 -26.01 -2.44
C LYS A 265 -26.59 -26.39 -3.30
N GLU A 266 -27.77 -26.57 -2.70
CA GLU A 266 -29.00 -26.87 -3.44
C GLU A 266 -29.44 -25.69 -4.29
N LEU A 267 -29.45 -24.48 -3.72
CA LEU A 267 -29.83 -23.24 -4.41
C LEU A 267 -28.92 -22.96 -5.61
N LEU A 268 -27.61 -23.19 -5.48
CA LEU A 268 -26.63 -22.95 -6.55
C LEU A 268 -26.63 -24.04 -7.63
N SER A 269 -27.08 -25.26 -7.30
CA SER A 269 -27.00 -26.41 -8.20
C SER A 269 -28.14 -26.51 -9.23
N ARG A 270 -29.21 -25.72 -9.05
CA ARG A 270 -30.44 -25.81 -9.85
C ARG A 270 -30.80 -24.44 -10.41
N PRO A 271 -31.47 -24.36 -11.58
CA PRO A 271 -32.00 -23.10 -12.08
C PRO A 271 -32.95 -22.48 -11.06
N PHE A 272 -32.84 -21.17 -10.81
CA PHE A 272 -33.69 -20.53 -9.80
C PHE A 272 -35.18 -20.63 -10.13
N LEU A 273 -35.51 -20.77 -11.43
CA LEU A 273 -36.88 -20.92 -11.93
C LEU A 273 -37.56 -22.18 -11.37
N GLU A 274 -36.80 -23.20 -10.96
CA GLU A 274 -37.35 -24.39 -10.32
C GLU A 274 -37.93 -24.09 -8.93
N PHE A 275 -37.38 -23.09 -8.23
CA PHE A 275 -37.90 -22.63 -6.95
C PHE A 275 -39.06 -21.65 -7.12
N VAL A 276 -39.28 -21.08 -8.31
CA VAL A 276 -40.38 -20.16 -8.59
C VAL A 276 -41.69 -20.93 -8.76
N HIS A 277 -42.76 -20.42 -8.16
CA HIS A 277 -44.12 -20.95 -8.29
C HIS A 277 -44.51 -21.10 -9.77
N PRO A 278 -45.14 -22.21 -10.21
CA PRO A 278 -45.46 -22.46 -11.61
C PRO A 278 -46.14 -21.29 -12.35
N ASP A 279 -47.18 -20.70 -11.75
CA ASP A 279 -47.89 -19.55 -12.31
C ASP A 279 -47.04 -18.30 -12.50
N ASP A 280 -45.93 -18.18 -11.77
CA ASP A 280 -45.06 -17.00 -11.77
C ASP A 280 -43.85 -17.17 -12.71
N ARG A 281 -43.71 -18.33 -13.37
CA ARG A 281 -42.53 -18.64 -14.20
C ARG A 281 -42.46 -17.79 -15.47
N ASP A 282 -43.58 -17.63 -16.17
CA ASP A 282 -43.62 -16.87 -17.43
C ASP A 282 -43.26 -15.40 -17.20
N GLN A 283 -43.82 -14.77 -16.16
CA GLN A 283 -43.45 -13.40 -15.79
C GLN A 283 -41.99 -13.28 -15.36
N THR A 284 -41.44 -14.29 -14.68
CA THR A 284 -40.02 -14.31 -14.29
C THR A 284 -39.11 -14.41 -15.52
N LEU A 285 -39.48 -15.22 -16.52
CA LEU A 285 -38.74 -15.31 -17.79
C LEU A 285 -38.76 -14.01 -18.59
N ASN A 286 -39.88 -13.29 -18.56
CA ASN A 286 -39.98 -11.96 -19.18
C ASN A 286 -39.02 -10.96 -18.52
N VAL A 287 -38.95 -10.97 -17.18
CA VAL A 287 -37.97 -10.18 -16.40
C VAL A 287 -36.53 -10.56 -16.77
N MET A 288 -36.24 -11.85 -16.93
CA MET A 288 -34.91 -12.30 -17.37
C MET A 288 -34.56 -11.77 -18.76
N SER A 289 -35.53 -11.66 -19.65
CA SER A 289 -35.32 -11.11 -21.00
C SER A 289 -34.98 -9.62 -20.95
N GLN A 290 -35.60 -8.85 -20.04
CA GLN A 290 -35.24 -7.45 -19.78
C GLN A 290 -33.82 -7.33 -19.23
N LEU A 291 -33.47 -8.17 -18.24
CA LEU A 291 -32.12 -8.19 -17.66
C LEU A 291 -31.06 -8.60 -18.69
N GLN A 292 -31.37 -9.44 -19.68
CA GLN A 292 -30.45 -9.75 -20.78
C GLN A 292 -30.13 -8.52 -21.64
N LEU A 293 -31.07 -7.58 -21.76
CA LEU A 293 -30.87 -6.30 -22.47
C LEU A 293 -30.16 -5.24 -21.62
N GLY A 294 -29.86 -5.52 -20.34
CA GLY A 294 -29.25 -4.56 -19.42
C GLY A 294 -30.26 -3.65 -18.69
N GLU A 295 -31.56 -3.87 -18.89
CA GLU A 295 -32.61 -3.06 -18.28
C GLU A 295 -32.77 -3.43 -16.79
N PRO A 296 -32.76 -2.44 -15.87
CA PRO A 296 -32.96 -2.70 -14.45
C PRO A 296 -34.43 -3.02 -14.16
N VAL A 297 -34.65 -3.88 -13.18
CA VAL A 297 -35.98 -4.28 -12.72
C VAL A 297 -36.15 -3.87 -11.26
N VAL A 298 -37.29 -3.28 -10.92
CA VAL A 298 -37.62 -2.82 -9.57
C VAL A 298 -39.01 -3.31 -9.20
N GLN A 299 -39.20 -3.65 -7.92
CA GLN A 299 -40.47 -4.09 -7.34
C GLN A 299 -41.14 -5.27 -8.08
N PHE A 300 -40.36 -6.13 -8.74
CA PHE A 300 -40.90 -7.34 -9.35
C PHE A 300 -41.25 -8.34 -8.26
N GLN A 301 -42.47 -8.86 -8.27
CA GLN A 301 -42.93 -9.78 -7.23
C GLN A 301 -43.17 -11.17 -7.81
N ASN A 302 -42.67 -12.20 -7.11
CA ASN A 302 -42.98 -13.58 -7.41
C ASN A 302 -42.91 -14.45 -6.15
N ARG A 303 -43.47 -15.66 -6.24
CA ARG A 303 -43.48 -16.64 -5.17
C ARG A 303 -42.35 -17.64 -5.34
N TYR A 304 -41.61 -17.87 -4.26
CA TYR A 304 -40.59 -18.91 -4.14
C TYR A 304 -41.06 -20.03 -3.22
N SER A 305 -40.78 -21.27 -3.60
CA SER A 305 -41.01 -22.48 -2.79
C SER A 305 -39.97 -22.53 -1.68
N ALA A 306 -40.42 -22.74 -0.44
CA ALA A 306 -39.55 -23.14 0.66
C ALA A 306 -39.52 -24.68 0.79
N ALA A 307 -38.46 -25.20 1.41
CA ALA A 307 -38.24 -26.64 1.62
C ALA A 307 -39.32 -27.29 2.51
N ASP A 308 -40.00 -26.50 3.34
CA ASP A 308 -41.15 -26.93 4.15
C ASP A 308 -42.47 -27.04 3.35
N GLY A 309 -42.42 -26.75 2.03
CA GLY A 309 -43.56 -26.77 1.13
C GLY A 309 -44.39 -25.48 1.12
N THR A 310 -44.01 -24.47 1.92
CA THR A 310 -44.69 -23.17 1.94
C THR A 310 -44.23 -22.27 0.79
N TRP A 311 -45.05 -21.27 0.45
CA TRP A 311 -44.71 -20.24 -0.54
C TRP A 311 -44.31 -18.94 0.15
N ARG A 312 -43.19 -18.35 -0.29
CA ARG A 312 -42.68 -17.06 0.16
C ARG A 312 -42.83 -16.03 -0.94
N TYR A 313 -43.34 -14.85 -0.63
CA TYR A 313 -43.47 -13.75 -1.58
C TYR A 313 -42.22 -12.88 -1.52
N PHE A 314 -41.50 -12.78 -2.63
CA PHE A 314 -40.32 -11.94 -2.75
C PHE A 314 -40.62 -10.74 -3.62
N GLU A 315 -40.19 -9.57 -3.16
CA GLU A 315 -40.11 -8.35 -3.95
C GLU A 315 -38.66 -8.09 -4.36
N TRP A 316 -38.39 -8.10 -5.66
CA TRP A 316 -37.07 -8.04 -6.25
C TRP A 316 -36.73 -6.66 -6.79
N THR A 317 -35.48 -6.26 -6.56
CA THR A 317 -34.78 -5.26 -7.36
C THR A 317 -33.53 -5.92 -7.95
N ALA A 318 -33.34 -5.80 -9.25
CA ALA A 318 -32.24 -6.45 -9.96
C ALA A 318 -31.65 -5.55 -11.04
N LYS A 319 -30.33 -5.67 -11.24
CA LYS A 319 -29.60 -5.04 -12.34
C LYS A 319 -28.55 -6.00 -12.87
N SER A 320 -28.43 -6.09 -14.20
CA SER A 320 -27.43 -6.93 -14.84
C SER A 320 -26.20 -6.12 -15.28
N VAL A 321 -25.09 -6.85 -15.43
CA VAL A 321 -23.89 -6.41 -16.13
C VAL A 321 -23.70 -7.36 -17.32
N PRO A 322 -24.31 -7.07 -18.49
CA PRO A 322 -24.39 -8.03 -19.59
C PRO A 322 -23.04 -8.51 -20.11
N LYS A 323 -22.03 -7.64 -20.10
CA LYS A 323 -20.65 -7.97 -20.51
C LYS A 323 -20.05 -9.12 -19.69
N ASP A 324 -20.41 -9.19 -18.41
CA ASP A 324 -19.89 -10.18 -17.47
C ASP A 324 -20.87 -11.35 -17.28
N HIS A 325 -22.02 -11.33 -17.96
CA HIS A 325 -23.10 -12.31 -17.86
C HIS A 325 -23.64 -12.53 -16.43
N ILE A 326 -23.60 -11.49 -15.59
CA ILE A 326 -24.04 -11.53 -14.18
C ILE A 326 -25.21 -10.57 -13.91
N ILE A 327 -26.03 -10.95 -12.93
CA ILE A 327 -27.12 -10.16 -12.35
C ILE A 327 -26.82 -9.97 -10.87
N PHE A 328 -26.89 -8.73 -10.40
CA PHE A 328 -26.96 -8.41 -8.97
C PHE A 328 -28.42 -8.19 -8.61
N ALA A 329 -28.90 -8.93 -7.62
CA ALA A 329 -30.29 -8.83 -7.19
C ALA A 329 -30.41 -8.83 -5.67
N VAL A 330 -31.41 -8.10 -5.20
CA VAL A 330 -31.87 -8.08 -3.82
C VAL A 330 -33.36 -8.40 -3.80
N ALA A 331 -33.74 -9.33 -2.94
CA ALA A 331 -35.12 -9.66 -2.64
C ALA A 331 -35.47 -9.29 -1.20
N ARG A 332 -36.69 -8.83 -0.99
CA ARG A 332 -37.28 -8.69 0.34
C ARG A 332 -38.40 -9.70 0.50
N ASP A 333 -38.40 -10.41 1.62
CA ASP A 333 -39.53 -11.25 2.00
C ASP A 333 -40.71 -10.36 2.43
N VAL A 334 -41.75 -10.35 1.61
CA VAL A 334 -43.00 -9.60 1.83
C VAL A 334 -44.17 -10.53 2.13
N THR A 335 -43.90 -11.81 2.47
CA THR A 335 -44.93 -12.83 2.72
C THR A 335 -45.97 -12.37 3.74
N ASP A 336 -45.56 -11.75 4.84
CA ASP A 336 -46.49 -11.29 5.89
C ASP A 336 -47.33 -10.07 5.47
N ARG A 337 -46.92 -9.30 4.45
CA ARG A 337 -47.71 -8.19 3.90
C ARG A 337 -48.81 -8.65 2.96
N MET A 338 -48.69 -9.88 2.45
CA MET A 338 -49.61 -10.48 1.48
C MET A 338 -50.63 -11.42 2.14
N ARG A 339 -50.61 -11.54 3.48
CA ARG A 339 -51.50 -12.40 4.27
C ARG A 339 -52.77 -11.71 4.73
#